data_AF-A0A1H4XVT4-F1
#
_entry.id   AF-A0A1H4XVT4-F1
#
_cell.length_a   1.000
_cell.length_b   1.000
_cell.length_c   1.000
_cell.angle_alpha   90.00
_cell.angle_beta   90.00
_cell.angle_gamma   90.00
#
_symmetry.space_group_name_H-M   'P 1'
#
loop_
_entity.id
_entity.type
_entity.pdbx_description
1 polymer ?
#
loop_
_entity_poly.entity_id
_entity_poly.type
_entity_poly.pdbx_seq_one_letter_code
_entity_poly.pdbx_strand_id
1 'polypeptide(L)' 'MKKIKNIHVKVSYVVGLGNIEVPENVMEQLEEIYEENKLIQDTPCCLKYGETKDWLDENIKENDAFQWEHEIEILEKE' A
#
# COMPACT_ATOMS: atom_id res chain seq x y z
N MET A 1 -15.66 28.29 13.12
CA MET A 1 -15.17 27.32 12.13
C MET A 1 -14.11 28.01 11.27
N LYS A 2 -13.08 27.30 10.81
CA LYS A 2 -12.03 27.85 9.92
C LYS A 2 -12.08 27.10 8.59
N LYS A 3 -11.63 27.73 7.51
CA LYS A 3 -11.57 27.13 6.18
C LYS A 3 -10.13 26.74 5.81
N ILE A 4 -10.00 25.63 5.11
CA ILE A 4 -8.75 25.13 4.54
C ILE A 4 -8.82 25.42 3.04
N LYS A 5 -7.78 26.05 2.50
CA LYS A 5 -7.67 26.32 1.07
C LYS A 5 -7.14 25.10 0.33
N ASN A 6 -6.12 24.44 0.88
CA ASN A 6 -5.53 23.22 0.33
C ASN A 6 -5.02 22.30 1.45
N ILE A 7 -5.19 20.99 1.30
CA ILE A 7 -4.62 19.99 2.20
C ILE A 7 -4.22 18.75 1.40
N HIS A 8 -2.98 18.30 1.61
CA HIS A 8 -2.51 17.01 1.11
C HIS A 8 -2.24 16.13 2.32
N VAL A 9 -2.86 14.94 2.33
CA VAL A 9 -2.70 13.96 3.40
C VAL A 9 -2.25 12.67 2.77
N LYS A 10 -1.14 12.14 3.26
CA LYS A 10 -0.71 10.79 2.99
C LYS A 10 -1.31 9.87 4.06
N VAL A 11 -2.01 8.85 3.60
CA VAL A 11 -2.63 7.84 4.47
C VAL A 11 -1.88 6.53 4.26
N SER A 12 -1.38 5.97 5.36
CA SER A 12 -0.75 4.66 5.38
C SER A 12 -1.56 3.77 6.31
N TYR A 13 -1.78 2.51 5.90
CA TYR A 13 -2.44 1.53 6.75
C TYR A 13 -1.67 0.20 6.72
N VAL A 14 -1.74 -0.52 7.84
CA VAL A 14 -1.06 -1.81 8.02
C VAL A 14 -2.12 -2.88 8.20
N VAL A 15 -2.04 -3.92 7.36
CA VAL A 15 -2.88 -5.13 7.45
C VAL A 15 -2.02 -6.27 7.94
N GLY A 16 -2.48 -6.96 8.99
CA GLY A 16 -1.83 -8.16 9.53
C GLY A 16 -2.64 -9.41 9.17
N LEU A 17 -2.13 -10.21 8.23
CA LEU A 17 -2.72 -11.50 7.85
C LEU A 17 -1.83 -12.66 8.34
N GLY A 18 -2.45 -13.78 8.71
CA GLY A 18 -1.74 -15.00 9.10
C GLY A 18 -2.46 -16.23 8.59
N ASN A 19 -1.71 -17.29 8.29
CA ASN A 19 -2.22 -18.56 7.75
C ASN A 19 -3.05 -18.40 6.47
N ILE A 20 -2.60 -17.55 5.54
CA ILE A 20 -3.22 -17.40 4.22
C ILE A 20 -2.52 -18.27 3.18
N GLU A 21 -3.28 -18.70 2.17
CA GLU A 21 -2.75 -19.39 1.00
C GLU A 21 -2.64 -18.39 -0.16
N VAL A 22 -1.51 -18.42 -0.87
CA VAL A 22 -1.27 -17.58 -2.05
C VAL A 22 -0.80 -18.46 -3.22
N PRO A 23 -1.07 -18.04 -4.47
CA PRO A 23 -0.48 -18.70 -5.65
C PRO A 23 1.06 -18.71 -5.60
N GLU A 24 1.68 -19.76 -6.16
CA GLU A 24 3.15 -19.96 -6.14
C GLU A 24 3.90 -18.75 -6.73
N ASN A 25 3.45 -18.27 -7.88
CA ASN A 25 3.98 -17.09 -8.58
C ASN A 25 3.89 -15.80 -7.74
N VAL A 26 2.82 -15.65 -6.95
CA VAL A 26 2.65 -14.52 -6.03
C VAL A 26 3.64 -14.64 -4.86
N MET A 27 3.87 -15.85 -4.34
CA MET A 27 4.86 -16.09 -3.29
C MET A 27 6.27 -15.75 -3.76
N GLU A 28 6.70 -16.25 -4.93
CA GLU A 28 8.04 -15.98 -5.48
C GLU A 28 8.30 -14.48 -5.64
N GLN A 29 7.31 -13.73 -6.16
CA GLN A 29 7.42 -12.28 -6.32
C GLN A 29 7.43 -11.56 -4.97
N LEU A 30 6.64 -11.98 -3.99
CA LEU A 30 6.67 -11.43 -2.63
C LEU A 30 8.04 -11.61 -1.97
N GLU A 31 8.64 -12.80 -2.10
CA GLU A 31 9.99 -13.08 -1.59
C GLU A 31 11.03 -12.16 -2.23
N GLU A 32 11.03 -12.01 -3.56
CA GLU A 32 11.96 -11.12 -4.27
C GLU A 32 11.81 -9.65 -3.81
N ILE A 33 10.57 -9.17 -3.71
CA ILE A 33 10.27 -7.80 -3.26
C ILE A 33 10.79 -7.57 -1.84
N TYR A 34 10.62 -8.55 -0.96
CA TYR A 34 11.08 -8.50 0.43
C TYR A 34 12.60 -8.53 0.53
N GLU A 35 13.27 -9.47 -0.16
CA GLU A 35 14.73 -9.61 -0.15
C GLU A 35 15.44 -8.38 -0.71
N GLU A 36 14.86 -7.76 -1.74
CA GLU A 36 15.41 -6.55 -2.36
C GLU A 36 14.97 -5.25 -1.66
N ASN A 37 14.16 -5.35 -0.60
CA ASN A 37 13.58 -4.21 0.14
C ASN A 37 12.89 -3.19 -0.79
N LYS A 38 12.12 -3.70 -1.76
CA LYS A 38 11.42 -2.88 -2.76
C LYS A 38 10.02 -2.50 -2.30
N LEU A 39 9.53 -1.40 -2.88
CA LEU A 39 8.14 -0.99 -2.77
C LEU A 39 7.44 -1.25 -4.10
N ILE A 40 6.22 -1.81 -4.04
CA ILE A 40 5.35 -1.91 -5.20
C ILE A 40 4.60 -0.59 -5.33
N GLN A 41 4.74 0.05 -6.49
CA GLN A 41 4.04 1.28 -6.84
C GLN A 41 3.45 1.14 -8.24
N ASP A 42 2.49 2.00 -8.58
CA ASP A 42 1.95 2.12 -9.95
C ASP A 42 2.94 2.82 -10.88
N THR A 43 4.16 2.27 -10.97
CA THR A 43 5.24 2.79 -11.80
C THR A 43 5.76 1.70 -12.73
N PRO A 44 6.31 2.06 -13.90
CA PRO A 44 6.75 1.07 -14.90
C PRO A 44 7.79 0.06 -14.39
N CYS A 45 8.59 0.42 -13.37
CA CYS A 45 9.58 -0.48 -12.80
C CYS A 45 8.96 -1.64 -11.99
N CYS A 46 7.68 -1.54 -11.60
CA CYS A 46 6.95 -2.57 -10.87
C CYS A 46 6.14 -3.52 -11.78
N LEU A 47 6.18 -3.34 -13.12
CA LEU A 47 5.40 -4.16 -14.07
C LEU A 47 5.72 -5.66 -13.99
N LYS A 48 6.91 -6.04 -13.52
CA LYS A 48 7.29 -7.44 -13.33
C LYS A 48 6.59 -8.12 -12.14
N TYR A 49 5.99 -7.35 -11.24
CA TYR A 49 5.27 -7.84 -10.07
C TYR A 49 3.74 -7.74 -10.23
N GLY A 50 3.26 -7.82 -11.48
CA GLY A 50 1.85 -7.62 -11.80
C GLY A 50 0.93 -8.57 -11.04
N GLU A 51 1.30 -9.85 -10.94
CA GLU A 51 0.47 -10.86 -10.28
C GLU A 51 0.41 -10.64 -8.76
N THR A 52 1.53 -10.30 -8.11
CA THR A 52 1.51 -9.91 -6.70
C THR A 52 0.73 -8.63 -6.47
N LYS A 53 0.86 -7.63 -7.36
CA LYS A 53 0.10 -6.40 -7.26
C LYS A 53 -1.40 -6.66 -7.35
N ASP A 54 -1.84 -7.43 -8.34
CA ASP A 54 -3.26 -7.78 -8.51
C ASP A 54 -3.78 -8.53 -7.29
N TRP A 55 -3.01 -9.50 -6.77
CA TRP A 55 -3.37 -10.24 -5.57
C TRP A 55 -3.49 -9.32 -4.34
N LEU A 56 -2.54 -8.41 -4.13
CA LEU A 56 -2.58 -7.45 -3.03
C LEU A 56 -3.78 -6.52 -3.16
N ASP A 57 -4.02 -5.97 -4.35
CA ASP A 57 -5.15 -5.07 -4.62
C ASP A 57 -6.49 -5.80 -4.40
N GLU A 58 -6.57 -7.10 -4.65
CA GLU A 58 -7.79 -7.91 -4.42
C GLU A 58 -7.99 -8.32 -2.95
N ASN A 59 -6.93 -8.63 -2.22
CA ASN A 59 -7.00 -9.27 -0.90
C ASN A 59 -6.69 -8.35 0.28
N ILE A 60 -6.03 -7.22 0.05
CA ILE A 60 -5.68 -6.23 1.09
C ILE A 60 -6.58 -5.02 0.93
N LYS A 61 -7.55 -4.85 1.83
CA LYS A 61 -8.44 -3.68 1.83
C LYS A 61 -8.14 -2.77 2.99
N GLU A 62 -8.45 -1.50 2.77
CA GLU A 62 -8.44 -0.46 3.80
C GLU A 62 -9.27 -0.85 5.04
N ASN A 63 -10.36 -1.60 4.85
CA ASN A 63 -11.20 -2.10 5.94
C ASN A 63 -10.53 -3.19 6.80
N ASP A 64 -9.48 -3.84 6.29
CA ASP A 64 -8.71 -4.88 7.01
C ASP A 64 -7.57 -4.27 7.84
N ALA A 65 -7.44 -2.95 7.82
CA ALA A 65 -6.39 -2.23 8.51
C ALA A 65 -6.46 -2.42 10.03
N PHE A 66 -5.37 -2.92 10.59
CA PHE A 66 -5.15 -3.02 12.02
C PHE A 66 -4.57 -1.73 12.61
N GLN A 67 -3.78 -0.99 11.83
CA GLN A 67 -3.18 0.29 12.22
C GLN A 67 -3.26 1.29 11.08
N TRP A 68 -3.46 2.57 11.45
CA TRP A 68 -3.60 3.70 10.54
C TRP A 68 -2.69 4.84 10.93
N GLU A 69 -2.08 5.46 9.93
CA GLU A 69 -1.24 6.64 10.09
C GLU A 69 -1.64 7.70 9.06
N HIS A 70 -1.73 8.94 9.54
CA HIS A 70 -2.08 10.10 8.72
C HIS A 70 -0.94 11.11 8.81
N GLU A 71 -0.36 11.44 7.68
CA GLU A 71 0.70 12.43 7.55
C GLU A 71 0.18 13.63 6.76
N ILE A 72 0.16 14.81 7.39
CA ILE A 72 -0.23 16.06 6.73
C ILE A 72 1.01 16.64 6.05
N GLU A 73 1.06 16.53 4.73
CA GLU A 73 2.20 17.01 3.94
C GLU A 73 2.06 18.50 3.61
N ILE A 74 0.82 18.96 3.36
CA ILE A 74 0.52 20.36 3.02
C ILE A 74 -0.73 20.81 3.77
N LEU A 75 -0.69 22.01 4.36
CA LEU A 75 -1.85 22.67 4.95
C LEU A 75 -1.84 24.19 4.64
N GLU A 76 -2.69 24.61 3.72
CA GLU A 76 -2.92 26.03 3.40
C GLU A 76 -4.25 26.51 3.98
N LYS A 77 -4.24 27.68 4.62
CA LYS A 77 -5.42 28.33 5.19
C LYS A 77 -5.83 29.52 4.31
N GLU A 78 -7.09 29.92 4.37
CA GLU A 78 -7.56 31.19 3.76
C GLU A 78 -6.85 32.41 4.35
#